data_AF-A0A443RA66-F1
#
_entry.id   AF-A0A443RA66-F1
#
_cell.length_a   1.000
_cell.length_b   1.000
_cell.length_c   1.000
_cell.angle_alpha   90.00
_cell.angle_beta   90.00
_cell.angle_gamma   90.00
#
_symmetry.space_group_name_H-M   'P 1'
#
loop_
_entity.id
_entity.type
_entity.pdbx_description
1 polymer ?
#
loop_
_entity_poly.entity_id
_entity_poly.type
_entity_poly.pdbx_seq_one_letter_code
_entity_poly.pdbx_strand_id
1 'polypeptide(L)'
;ELKASVEKRANLEIESKCWCTYHSPEQVLLSNKESLSKLGFDYLDLYLRHWPTRFAESIELMPRDESGKIIFSDVDYVETWQGIEDCYNAGLVSLFIYC
;
A
#
# COMPACT_ATOMS: atom_id res chain seq x y z
N GLU A 1 -30.27 1.64 20.72
CA GLU A 1 -29.93 0.57 19.76
C GLU A 1 -29.28 1.22 18.55
N LEU A 2 -28.03 0.87 18.22
CA LEU A 2 -27.38 1.32 16.98
C LEU A 2 -27.84 0.40 15.85
N LYS A 3 -28.69 0.90 14.95
CA LYS A 3 -28.99 0.21 13.70
C LYS A 3 -27.81 0.41 12.76
N ALA A 4 -27.10 -0.67 12.42
CA ALA A 4 -26.20 -0.66 11.29
C ALA A 4 -27.05 -0.47 10.01
N SER A 5 -26.77 0.58 9.23
CA SER A 5 -27.24 0.68 7.86
C SER A 5 -26.23 0.01 6.94
N VAL A 6 -26.72 -0.74 5.95
CA VAL A 6 -25.87 -1.28 4.88
C VAL A 6 -25.77 -0.20 3.81
N GLU A 7 -24.64 0.50 3.77
CA GLU A 7 -24.34 1.45 2.71
C GLU A 7 -23.86 0.73 1.45
N LYS A 8 -24.12 1.33 0.28
CA LYS A 8 -23.61 0.83 -0.99
C LYS A 8 -22.11 1.12 -1.09
N ARG A 9 -21.32 0.20 -1.65
CA ARG A 9 -19.87 0.38 -1.86
C ARG A 9 -19.52 1.69 -2.59
N ALA A 10 -20.34 2.11 -3.56
CA ALA A 10 -20.14 3.34 -4.33
C ALA A 10 -20.34 4.63 -3.53
N ASN A 11 -20.89 4.55 -2.31
CA ASN A 11 -21.04 5.69 -1.40
C ASN A 11 -19.90 5.75 -0.36
N LEU A 12 -18.94 4.84 -0.43
CA LEU A 12 -17.80 4.76 0.48
C LEU A 12 -16.53 5.17 -0.26
N GLU A 13 -15.69 5.95 0.39
CA GLU A 13 -14.33 6.24 -0.06
C GLU A 13 -13.36 5.45 0.81
N ILE A 14 -12.73 4.43 0.23
CA ILE A 14 -11.81 3.53 0.92
C ILE A 14 -10.38 3.81 0.45
N GLU A 15 -9.53 4.16 1.40
CA GLU A 15 -8.14 4.50 1.14
C GLU A 15 -7.19 3.54 1.88
N SER A 16 -6.05 3.23 1.29
CA SER A 16 -4.95 2.54 1.98
C SER A 16 -3.59 3.10 1.57
N LYS A 17 -2.54 2.68 2.27
CA LYS A 17 -1.18 3.19 2.10
C LYS A 17 -0.18 2.04 1.98
N CYS A 18 0.67 2.06 0.96
CA CYS A 18 1.81 1.17 0.78
C CYS A 18 2.89 1.52 1.80
N TRP A 19 3.26 0.56 2.66
CA TRP A 19 4.27 0.76 3.70
C TRP A 19 5.70 0.70 3.14
N CYS A 20 6.64 1.26 3.89
CA CYS A 20 8.03 1.49 3.46
C CYS A 20 8.84 0.22 3.15
N THR A 21 8.39 -0.94 3.59
CA THR A 21 9.00 -2.25 3.32
C THR A 21 8.48 -2.91 2.04
N TYR A 22 7.52 -2.28 1.34
CA TYR A 22 6.87 -2.81 0.14
C TYR A 22 7.15 -1.97 -1.11
N HIS A 23 8.30 -1.31 -1.18
CA HIS A 23 8.56 -0.30 -2.20
C HIS A 23 9.06 -0.84 -3.56
N SER A 24 9.39 -2.13 -3.69
CA SER A 24 9.63 -2.73 -5.01
C SER A 24 8.31 -2.97 -5.76
N PRO A 25 8.30 -3.00 -7.11
CA PRO A 25 7.06 -3.10 -7.89
C PRO A 25 6.18 -4.29 -7.50
N GLU A 26 6.79 -5.47 -7.33
CA GLU A 26 6.07 -6.70 -6.95
C GLU A 26 5.47 -6.59 -5.54
N GLN A 27 6.20 -5.98 -4.61
CA GLN A 27 5.73 -5.79 -3.24
C GLN A 27 4.62 -4.75 -3.13
N VAL A 28 4.63 -3.70 -3.96
CA VAL A 28 3.53 -2.73 -4.01
C VAL A 28 2.22 -3.45 -4.35
N LEU A 29 2.24 -4.29 -5.38
CA LEU A 29 1.08 -5.06 -5.80
C LEU A 29 0.63 -6.03 -4.72
N LEU A 30 1.57 -6.70 -4.04
CA LEU A 30 1.27 -7.56 -2.91
C LEU A 30 0.61 -6.80 -1.76
N SER A 31 1.17 -5.65 -1.36
CA SER A 31 0.66 -4.80 -0.27
C SER A 31 -0.77 -4.31 -0.54
N ASN A 32 -1.05 -3.96 -1.80
CA ASN A 32 -2.38 -3.56 -2.23
C ASN A 32 -3.38 -4.73 -2.09
N LYS A 33 -3.05 -5.91 -2.64
CA LYS A 33 -3.89 -7.12 -2.54
C LYS A 33 -4.12 -7.56 -1.10
N GLU A 34 -3.10 -7.45 -0.25
CA GLU A 34 -3.25 -7.72 1.18
C GLU A 34 -4.22 -6.75 1.85
N SER A 35 -4.14 -5.45 1.52
CA SER A 35 -5.06 -4.44 2.03
C SER A 35 -6.50 -4.76 1.62
N LEU A 36 -6.72 -5.06 0.34
CA LEU A 36 -8.02 -5.45 -0.21
C LEU A 36 -8.59 -6.69 0.48
N SER A 37 -7.76 -7.73 0.65
CA SER A 37 -8.16 -8.96 1.33
C SER A 37 -8.52 -8.73 2.79
N LYS A 38 -7.73 -7.93 3.53
CA LYS A 38 -7.99 -7.60 4.94
C LYS A 38 -9.26 -6.76 5.11
N LEU A 39 -9.53 -5.86 4.17
CA LEU A 39 -10.71 -4.99 4.20
C LEU A 39 -11.97 -5.66 3.62
N GLY A 40 -11.81 -6.72 2.82
CA GLY A 40 -12.91 -7.39 2.14
C GLY A 40 -13.47 -6.61 0.95
N PHE A 41 -12.63 -5.86 0.23
CA PHE A 41 -13.01 -5.09 -0.95
C PHE A 41 -12.26 -5.57 -2.20
N ASP A 42 -12.86 -5.33 -3.37
CA ASP A 42 -12.24 -5.67 -4.67
C ASP A 42 -11.31 -4.56 -5.19
N TYR A 43 -11.51 -3.31 -4.74
CA TYR A 43 -10.70 -2.15 -5.12
C TYR A 43 -10.67 -1.07 -4.02
N LEU A 44 -9.62 -0.24 -4.05
CA LEU A 44 -9.48 0.98 -3.26
C LEU A 44 -9.84 2.21 -4.11
N ASP A 45 -10.46 3.20 -3.50
CA ASP A 45 -10.69 4.49 -4.17
C ASP A 45 -9.37 5.27 -4.29
N LEU A 46 -8.53 5.19 -3.25
CA LEU A 46 -7.22 5.85 -3.21
C LEU A 46 -6.14 4.91 -2.65
N TYR A 47 -4.99 4.83 -3.33
CA TYR A 47 -3.81 4.15 -2.81
C TYR A 47 -2.60 5.09 -2.83
N LEU A 48 -1.94 5.20 -1.67
CA LEU A 48 -0.86 6.16 -1.44
C LEU A 48 0.43 5.44 -1.09
N ARG A 49 1.57 6.01 -1.44
CA ARG A 49 2.82 5.69 -0.74
C ARG A 49 2.76 6.30 0.66
N HIS A 50 3.01 5.53 1.72
CA HIS A 50 2.89 6.02 3.09
C HIS A 50 3.94 7.10 3.39
N TRP A 51 5.22 6.82 3.13
CA TRP A 51 6.35 7.76 3.25
C TRP A 51 7.35 7.56 2.10
N PRO A 52 8.19 8.55 1.76
CA PRO A 52 9.23 8.38 0.75
C PRO A 52 10.41 7.48 1.21
N THR A 53 10.47 7.13 2.49
CA THR A 53 11.52 6.30 3.08
C THR A 53 11.40 4.85 2.61
N ARG A 54 12.52 4.22 2.25
CA ARG A 54 12.55 2.85 1.71
C ARG A 54 13.30 1.97 2.70
N PHE A 55 12.56 1.14 3.42
CA PHE A 55 13.17 0.15 4.29
C PHE A 55 13.49 -1.11 3.48
N ALA A 56 14.43 -1.91 3.96
CA ALA A 56 14.64 -3.24 3.42
C ALA A 56 13.32 -4.03 3.46
N GLU A 57 13.09 -4.88 2.46
CA GLU A 57 11.92 -5.77 2.47
C GLU A 57 12.01 -6.70 3.67
N SER A 58 10.98 -6.67 4.51
CA SER A 58 10.95 -7.40 5.77
C SER A 58 9.53 -7.53 6.28
N ILE A 59 9.31 -8.56 7.11
CA ILE A 59 8.10 -8.72 7.91
C ILE A 59 8.05 -7.65 9.02
N GLU A 60 9.22 -7.17 9.47
CA GLU A 60 9.30 -6.09 10.45
C GLU A 60 8.99 -4.74 9.79
N LEU A 61 8.16 -3.92 10.44
CA LEU A 61 7.78 -2.60 9.92
C LEU A 61 8.96 -1.64 9.76
N MET A 62 10.01 -1.81 10.57
CA MET A 62 11.22 -1.00 10.58
C MET A 62 12.42 -1.93 10.84
N PRO A 63 12.92 -2.64 9.81
CA PRO A 63 13.98 -3.62 9.96
C PRO A 63 15.26 -2.96 10.48
N ARG A 64 15.94 -3.64 11.41
CA ARG A 64 17.18 -3.17 12.03
C ARG A 64 18.28 -4.22 11.93
N ASP A 65 19.52 -3.75 11.82
CA ASP A 65 20.70 -4.61 11.91
C ASP A 65 21.03 -4.98 13.37
N GLU A 66 22.08 -5.79 13.57
CA GLU A 66 22.53 -6.23 14.90
C GLU A 66 22.91 -5.06 15.83
N SER A 67 23.24 -3.89 15.27
CA SER A 67 23.56 -2.68 16.03
C SER A 67 22.32 -1.83 16.39
N GLY A 68 21.14 -2.23 15.92
CA GLY A 68 19.88 -1.52 16.10
C GLY A 68 19.64 -0.40 15.08
N LYS A 69 20.48 -0.27 14.05
CA LYS A 69 20.32 0.74 12.99
C LYS A 69 19.31 0.27 11.95
N ILE A 70 18.47 1.18 11.46
CA ILE A 70 17.49 0.86 10.40
C ILE A 70 18.22 0.45 9.12
N ILE A 71 17.73 -0.62 8.50
CA ILE A 71 18.19 -1.10 7.20
C ILE A 71 17.32 -0.47 6.11
N PHE A 72 17.95 0.22 5.18
CA PHE A 72 17.30 0.87 4.05
C PHE A 72 17.42 0.04 2.78
N SER A 73 16.52 0.28 1.83
CA SER A 73 16.54 -0.28 0.49
C SER A 73 17.00 0.76 -0.53
N ASP A 74 17.70 0.29 -1.57
CA ASP A 74 18.19 1.10 -2.69
C ASP A 74 17.20 1.18 -3.86
N VAL A 75 16.01 0.58 -3.74
CA VAL A 75 14.94 0.66 -4.76
C VAL A 75 14.66 2.11 -5.15
N ASP A 76 14.54 2.40 -6.45
CA ASP A 76 14.22 3.74 -6.90
C ASP A 76 12.73 4.06 -6.63
N TYR A 77 12.41 5.32 -6.30
CA TYR A 77 11.02 5.74 -6.13
C TYR A 77 10.20 5.64 -7.43
N VAL A 78 10.87 5.67 -8.59
CA VAL A 78 10.26 5.43 -9.90
C VAL A 78 9.77 3.99 -10.01
N GLU A 79 10.50 3.02 -9.48
CA GLU A 79 10.06 1.63 -9.46
C GLU A 79 8.84 1.45 -8.55
N THR A 80 8.85 2.08 -7.37
CA THR A 80 7.66 2.09 -6.50
C THR A 80 6.45 2.67 -7.22
N TRP A 81 6.65 3.73 -8.01
CA TRP A 81 5.57 4.33 -8.79
C TRP A 81 5.02 3.40 -9.85
N GLN A 82 5.90 2.71 -10.59
CA GLN A 82 5.49 1.72 -11.58
C GLN A 82 4.61 0.63 -10.94
N GLY A 83 4.95 0.17 -9.73
CA GLY A 83 4.13 -0.79 -9.00
C GLY A 83 2.74 -0.25 -8.63
N ILE A 84 2.60 1.04 -8.34
CA ILE A 84 1.31 1.67 -8.08
C ILE A 84 0.52 1.82 -9.39
N GLU A 85 1.17 2.19 -10.50
CA GLU A 85 0.57 2.21 -11.84
C GLU A 85 0.05 0.82 -12.24
N ASP A 86 0.78 -0.24 -11.92
CA ASP A 86 0.35 -1.62 -12.17
C ASP A 86 -0.91 -1.97 -11.37
N CYS A 87 -1.04 -1.48 -10.13
CA CYS A 87 -2.27 -1.64 -9.34
C CYS A 87 -3.47 -0.91 -9.99
N TYR A 88 -3.24 0.29 -10.52
CA TYR A 88 -4.26 1.05 -11.26
C TYR A 88 -4.68 0.31 -12.54
N ASN A 89 -3.70 -0.13 -13.34
CA ASN A 89 -3.95 -0.87 -14.58
C ASN A 89 -4.67 -2.21 -14.34
N ALA A 90 -4.45 -2.84 -13.18
CA ALA A 90 -5.15 -4.05 -12.76
C ALA A 90 -6.58 -3.79 -12.22
N GLY A 91 -7.02 -2.53 -12.12
CA GLY A 91 -8.33 -2.17 -11.58
C GLY A 91 -8.46 -2.31 -10.07
N LEU A 92 -7.34 -2.44 -9.35
CA LEU A 92 -7.30 -2.59 -7.89
C LEU A 92 -7.38 -1.24 -7.17
N VAL A 93 -7.14 -0.15 -7.89
CA VAL A 93 -7.11 1.23 -7.39
C VAL A 93 -7.75 2.16 -8.42
N SER A 94 -8.61 3.07 -7.98
CA SER A 94 -9.24 4.08 -8.86
C SER A 94 -8.40 5.35 -9.02
N LEU A 95 -7.67 5.76 -7.98
CA LEU A 95 -6.80 6.94 -7.98
C LEU A 95 -5.54 6.67 -7.14
N PHE A 96 -4.41 7.24 -7.54
CA PHE A 96 -3.19 7.21 -6.76
C PHE A 96 -2.43 8.53 -6.85
N ILE A 97 -1.87 8.97 -5.73
CA ILE A 97 -1.07 10.20 -5.62
C ILE A 97 0.12 9.96 -4.67
N TYR A 98 1.09 10.86 -4.69
CA TYR A 98 2.16 10.88 -3.69
C TYR A 98 1.75 11.62 -2.42
N CYS A 99 2.20 11.08 -1.27
CA CYS A 99 2.26 11.79 0.00
C CYS A 99 3.66 12.36 0.23
#